data_AF-A0A9P4H5V5-F1
#
_entry.id   AF-A0A9P4H5V5-F1
#
_cell.length_a   1.000
_cell.length_b   1.000
_cell.length_c   1.000
_cell.angle_alpha   90.00
_cell.angle_beta   90.00
_cell.angle_gamma   90.00
#
_symmetry.space_group_name_H-M   'P 1'
#
loop_
_entity.id
_entity.type
_entity.pdbx_description
1 polymer ?
#
loop_
_entity_poly.entity_id
_entity_poly.type
_entity_poly.pdbx_seq_one_letter_code
_entity_poly.pdbx_strand_id
1 'polypeptide(L)'
;MDENAVRNLMSTVDLINTNLDLRPESWREQVQAIRNTTASLELLDRTPDETRKRWQLPLIGTFQRVAFADADNAVLQDLADWCLRQALTLLHLYPEDADILALIGRNWLQRAQKSLANIYRTERGSSGSSAGSTSALWHDIAGKEDMTARAFAETEQRLHTGDYVEARGILLPAVEYLKRAVDTAHSQGTVTGAMLSTAAEAHMSLGNVTSSRVHEPYFQQAMAYLREAAELADYVLPAYLEQ
;
A
#
# COMPACT_ATOMS: atom_id res chain seq x y z
N MET A 1 -11.05 28.93 -1.73
CA MET A 1 -12.38 28.29 -1.65
C MET A 1 -13.08 28.86 -0.43
N ASP A 2 -14.35 29.26 -0.51
CA ASP A 2 -15.06 29.75 0.67
C ASP A 2 -15.41 28.62 1.65
N GLU A 3 -15.73 28.96 2.89
CA GLU A 3 -16.00 27.99 3.96
C GLU A 3 -17.24 27.11 3.69
N ASN A 4 -18.24 27.64 2.99
CA ASN A 4 -19.45 26.89 2.67
C ASN A 4 -19.17 25.82 1.61
N ALA A 5 -18.36 26.14 0.61
CA ALA A 5 -17.89 25.20 -0.40
C ALA A 5 -17.05 24.08 0.23
N VAL A 6 -16.13 24.43 1.15
CA VAL A 6 -15.37 23.42 1.92
C VAL A 6 -16.31 22.51 2.72
N ARG A 7 -17.29 23.08 3.43
CA ARG A 7 -18.25 22.29 4.22
C ARG A 7 -19.08 21.32 3.38
N ASN A 8 -19.56 21.78 2.22
CA ASN A 8 -20.34 20.94 1.30
C ASN A 8 -19.47 19.83 0.69
N LEU A 9 -18.23 20.14 0.33
CA LEU A 9 -17.27 19.16 -0.16
C LEU A 9 -16.99 18.10 0.90
N MET A 10 -16.71 18.50 2.13
CA MET A 10 -16.42 17.55 3.21
C MET A 10 -17.63 16.69 3.58
N SER A 11 -18.85 17.25 3.53
CA SER A 11 -20.07 16.45 3.71
C SER A 11 -20.21 15.37 2.63
N THR A 12 -19.79 15.67 1.39
CA THR A 12 -19.77 14.70 0.28
C THR A 12 -18.70 13.63 0.51
N VAL A 13 -17.52 14.03 0.98
CA VAL A 13 -16.41 13.12 1.34
C VAL A 13 -16.83 12.14 2.44
N ASP A 14 -17.49 12.62 3.49
CA ASP A 14 -17.97 11.79 4.60
C ASP A 14 -19.05 10.80 4.13
N LEU A 15 -19.95 11.23 3.24
CA LEU A 15 -20.95 10.36 2.63
C LEU A 15 -20.29 9.26 1.78
N ILE A 16 -19.27 9.60 0.98
CA ILE A 16 -18.50 8.62 0.20
C ILE A 16 -17.86 7.60 1.15
N ASN A 17 -17.16 8.04 2.20
CA ASN A 17 -16.52 7.13 3.16
C ASN A 17 -17.54 6.19 3.81
N THR A 18 -18.66 6.73 4.28
CA THR A 18 -19.73 5.95 4.90
C THR A 18 -20.27 4.89 3.93
N ASN A 19 -20.47 5.25 2.66
CA ASN A 19 -20.93 4.31 1.64
C ASN A 19 -19.89 3.22 1.36
N LEU A 20 -18.60 3.55 1.30
CA LEU A 20 -17.53 2.58 1.10
C LEU A 20 -17.40 1.62 2.29
N ASP A 21 -17.57 2.10 3.52
CA ASP A 21 -17.49 1.27 4.72
C ASP A 21 -18.66 0.28 4.80
N LEU A 22 -19.87 0.71 4.41
CA LEU A 22 -21.07 -0.13 4.42
C LEU A 22 -21.16 -1.06 3.19
N ARG A 23 -20.75 -0.56 2.03
CA ARG A 23 -20.87 -1.22 0.73
C ARG A 23 -19.63 -0.92 -0.13
N PRO A 24 -18.51 -1.66 0.04
CA PRO A 24 -17.28 -1.42 -0.70
C PRO A 24 -17.47 -1.38 -2.22
N GLU A 25 -18.37 -2.22 -2.76
CA GLU A 25 -18.69 -2.29 -4.20
C GLU A 25 -19.37 -1.03 -4.77
N SER A 26 -19.87 -0.12 -3.91
CA SER A 26 -20.50 1.13 -4.32
C SER A 26 -19.51 2.17 -4.86
N TRP A 27 -18.20 1.89 -4.84
CA TRP A 27 -17.16 2.81 -5.30
C TRP A 27 -17.41 3.33 -6.72
N ARG A 28 -17.98 2.49 -7.61
CA ARG A 28 -18.30 2.85 -9.01
C ARG A 28 -19.30 4.01 -9.09
N GLU A 29 -20.24 4.07 -8.17
CA GLU A 29 -21.27 5.12 -8.08
C GLU A 29 -20.64 6.47 -7.68
N GLN A 30 -19.50 6.45 -6.98
CA GLN A 30 -18.82 7.65 -6.48
C GLN A 30 -17.88 8.28 -7.51
N VAL A 31 -17.45 7.52 -8.53
CA VAL A 31 -16.41 7.93 -9.49
C VAL A 31 -16.77 9.23 -10.22
N GLN A 32 -18.02 9.39 -10.67
CA GLN A 32 -18.40 10.58 -11.45
C GLN A 32 -18.39 11.85 -10.58
N ALA A 33 -18.87 11.75 -9.34
CA ALA A 33 -18.84 12.88 -8.40
C ALA A 33 -17.40 13.32 -8.12
N ILE A 34 -16.51 12.36 -7.87
CA ILE A 34 -15.09 12.62 -7.62
C ILE A 34 -14.43 13.27 -8.83
N ARG A 35 -14.65 12.74 -10.04
CA ARG A 35 -14.10 13.32 -11.28
C ARG A 35 -14.54 14.75 -11.51
N ASN A 36 -15.81 15.06 -11.23
CA ASN A 36 -16.30 16.44 -11.32
C ASN A 36 -15.58 17.35 -10.32
N THR A 37 -15.31 16.87 -9.10
CA THR A 37 -14.52 17.61 -8.12
C THR A 37 -13.08 17.80 -8.60
N THR A 38 -12.36 16.74 -8.98
CA THR A 38 -10.95 16.83 -9.41
C THR A 38 -10.75 17.65 -10.68
N ALA A 39 -11.76 17.73 -11.55
CA ALA A 39 -11.72 18.58 -12.74
C ALA A 39 -11.75 20.09 -12.40
N SER A 40 -12.30 20.45 -11.24
CA SER A 40 -12.49 21.84 -10.81
C SER A 40 -11.60 22.26 -9.64
N LEU A 41 -10.97 21.31 -8.95
CA LEU A 41 -10.20 21.52 -7.74
C LEU A 41 -8.77 21.03 -7.91
N GLU A 42 -7.82 21.96 -7.84
CA GLU A 42 -6.39 21.68 -7.77
C GLU A 42 -5.82 22.36 -6.53
N LEU A 43 -5.07 21.63 -5.71
CA LEU A 43 -4.47 22.14 -4.49
C LEU A 43 -3.10 22.74 -4.83
N LEU A 44 -3.10 24.03 -5.16
CA LEU A 44 -1.91 24.78 -5.60
C LEU A 44 -1.35 25.70 -4.50
N ASP A 45 -1.48 25.27 -3.25
CA ASP A 45 -1.10 26.07 -2.11
C ASP A 45 0.41 26.36 -2.11
N ARG A 46 0.78 27.59 -1.78
CA ARG A 46 2.18 28.06 -1.73
C ARG A 46 2.67 28.33 -0.31
N THR A 47 1.76 28.39 0.64
CA THR A 47 2.02 28.72 2.03
C THR A 47 1.34 27.70 2.93
N PRO A 48 2.04 27.20 3.96
CA PRO A 48 1.44 26.34 4.98
C PRO A 48 0.23 27.03 5.65
N ASP A 49 -0.82 26.25 5.84
CA ASP A 49 -2.07 26.59 6.53
C ASP A 49 -2.72 25.29 7.05
N GLU A 50 -2.60 25.09 8.37
CA GLU A 50 -3.12 23.93 9.07
C GLU A 50 -4.64 23.77 8.94
N THR A 51 -5.38 24.87 8.81
CA THR A 51 -6.85 24.82 8.63
C THR A 51 -7.19 24.23 7.26
N ARG A 52 -6.40 24.56 6.23
CA ARG A 52 -6.57 23.97 4.89
C ARG A 52 -6.15 22.51 4.85
N LYS A 53 -4.99 22.19 5.43
CA LYS A 53 -4.48 20.80 5.46
C LYS A 53 -5.51 19.83 6.04
N ARG A 54 -6.24 20.23 7.10
CA ARG A 54 -7.26 19.40 7.78
C ARG A 54 -8.36 18.86 6.87
N TRP A 55 -8.77 19.59 5.82
CA TRP A 55 -9.78 19.10 4.88
C TRP A 55 -9.18 18.51 3.62
N GLN A 56 -7.99 18.97 3.21
CA GLN A 56 -7.30 18.45 2.02
C GLN A 56 -6.85 17.01 2.19
N LEU A 57 -6.29 16.67 3.35
CA LEU A 57 -5.75 15.33 3.60
C LEU A 57 -6.85 14.24 3.57
N PRO A 58 -7.99 14.37 4.28
CA PRO A 58 -9.07 13.38 4.18
C PRO A 58 -9.74 13.33 2.80
N LEU A 59 -9.83 14.46 2.10
CA LEU A 59 -10.34 14.52 0.72
C LEU A 59 -9.49 13.63 -0.20
N ILE A 60 -8.17 13.83 -0.21
CA ILE A 60 -7.26 13.03 -1.05
C ILE A 60 -7.31 11.56 -0.62
N GLY A 61 -7.30 11.29 0.69
CA GLY A 61 -7.40 9.92 1.21
C GLY A 61 -8.66 9.20 0.73
N THR A 62 -9.80 9.86 0.74
CA THR A 62 -11.08 9.29 0.29
C THR A 62 -11.08 9.03 -1.21
N PHE A 63 -10.56 9.97 -2.01
CA PHE A 63 -10.46 9.80 -3.45
C PHE A 63 -9.50 8.67 -3.82
N GLN A 64 -8.41 8.53 -3.06
CA GLN A 64 -7.48 7.41 -3.19
C GLN A 64 -8.16 6.06 -2.89
N ARG A 65 -8.98 5.97 -1.84
CA ARG A 65 -9.77 4.75 -1.57
C ARG A 65 -10.61 4.32 -2.77
N VAL A 66 -11.26 5.26 -3.44
CA VAL A 66 -12.05 4.97 -4.65
C VAL A 66 -11.16 4.63 -5.84
N ALA A 67 -10.04 5.34 -6.02
CA ALA A 67 -9.12 5.11 -7.13
C ALA A 67 -8.54 3.68 -7.16
N PHE A 68 -8.38 3.09 -5.97
CA PHE A 68 -7.80 1.78 -5.75
C PHE A 68 -8.79 0.74 -5.20
N ALA A 69 -10.10 0.97 -5.31
CA ALA A 69 -11.11 0.05 -4.78
C ALA A 69 -11.07 -1.35 -5.43
N ASP A 70 -10.51 -1.48 -6.64
CA ASP A 70 -10.32 -2.73 -7.38
C ASP A 70 -8.86 -2.87 -7.88
N ALA A 71 -7.90 -2.52 -7.02
CA ALA A 71 -6.48 -2.41 -7.40
C ALA A 71 -5.87 -3.68 -8.01
N ASP A 72 -6.41 -4.86 -7.69
CA ASP A 72 -5.97 -6.16 -8.23
C ASP A 72 -6.32 -6.35 -9.71
N ASN A 73 -7.35 -5.67 -10.20
CA ASN A 73 -7.83 -5.79 -11.58
C ASN A 73 -7.57 -4.51 -12.38
N ALA A 74 -7.99 -3.36 -11.84
CA ALA A 74 -7.85 -2.07 -12.50
C ALA A 74 -7.81 -0.92 -11.49
N VAL A 75 -6.84 -0.03 -11.69
CA VAL A 75 -6.74 1.24 -10.99
C VAL A 75 -7.34 2.35 -11.85
N LEU A 76 -8.11 3.25 -11.24
CA LEU A 76 -8.56 4.49 -11.88
C LEU A 76 -7.37 5.46 -11.97
N GLN A 77 -6.55 5.30 -13.01
CA GLN A 77 -5.27 6.00 -13.17
C GLN A 77 -5.40 7.52 -13.06
N ASP A 78 -6.45 8.10 -13.65
CA ASP A 78 -6.70 9.54 -13.61
C ASP A 78 -6.85 10.07 -12.17
N LEU A 79 -7.58 9.33 -11.33
CA LEU A 79 -7.78 9.69 -9.92
C LEU A 79 -6.55 9.38 -9.07
N ALA A 80 -5.91 8.24 -9.30
CA ALA A 80 -4.70 7.84 -8.59
C ALA A 80 -3.56 8.86 -8.79
N ASP A 81 -3.38 9.32 -10.04
CA ASP A 81 -2.39 10.33 -10.41
C ASP A 81 -2.73 11.70 -9.82
N TRP A 82 -4.01 12.09 -9.85
CA TRP A 82 -4.44 13.32 -9.19
C TRP A 82 -4.12 13.27 -7.68
N CYS A 83 -4.46 12.18 -6.99
CA CYS A 83 -4.20 12.02 -5.56
C CYS A 83 -2.71 12.10 -5.23
N LEU A 84 -1.86 11.41 -6.00
CA LEU A 84 -0.41 11.44 -5.80
C LEU A 84 0.16 12.85 -6.02
N ARG A 85 -0.26 13.54 -7.08
CA ARG A 85 0.18 14.93 -7.33
C ARG A 85 -0.22 15.87 -6.19
N GLN A 86 -1.47 15.79 -5.71
CA GLN A 86 -1.92 16.64 -4.61
C GLN A 86 -1.15 16.33 -3.31
N ALA A 87 -0.94 15.05 -3.00
CA ALA A 87 -0.20 14.64 -1.81
C ALA A 87 1.27 15.10 -1.85
N LEU A 88 1.92 15.06 -3.02
CA LEU A 88 3.28 15.59 -3.19
C LEU A 88 3.34 17.11 -3.04
N THR A 89 2.32 17.84 -3.52
CA THR A 89 2.22 19.29 -3.26
C THR A 89 2.10 19.58 -1.76
N LEU A 90 1.28 18.80 -1.03
CA LEU A 90 1.19 18.93 0.42
C LEU A 90 2.51 18.59 1.11
N LEU A 91 3.20 17.52 0.68
CA LEU A 91 4.49 17.14 1.26
C LEU A 91 5.53 18.25 1.08
N HIS A 92 5.51 18.97 -0.03
CA HIS A 92 6.41 20.12 -0.23
C HIS A 92 6.17 21.23 0.80
N LEU A 93 4.92 21.43 1.25
CA LEU A 93 4.57 22.41 2.28
C LEU A 93 4.79 21.89 3.70
N TYR A 94 4.62 20.57 3.91
CA TYR A 94 4.73 19.90 5.20
C TYR A 94 5.64 18.66 5.09
N PRO A 95 6.97 18.85 4.99
CA PRO A 95 7.90 17.76 4.66
C PRO A 95 7.99 16.66 5.74
N GLU A 96 7.65 17.01 6.98
CA GLU A 96 7.71 16.13 8.16
C GLU A 96 6.30 15.82 8.69
N ASP A 97 5.30 15.77 7.80
CA ASP A 97 3.94 15.34 8.17
C ASP A 97 3.79 13.84 7.89
N ALA A 98 3.66 13.07 8.98
CA ALA A 98 3.61 11.61 8.92
C ALA A 98 2.40 11.10 8.11
N ASP A 99 1.25 11.77 8.19
CA ASP A 99 0.04 11.33 7.51
C ASP A 99 0.13 11.54 5.99
N ILE A 100 0.73 12.65 5.56
CA ILE A 100 1.00 12.92 4.14
C ILE A 100 2.00 11.90 3.59
N LEU A 101 3.09 11.63 4.31
CA LEU A 101 4.06 10.60 3.94
C LEU A 101 3.38 9.22 3.82
N ALA A 102 2.55 8.85 4.79
CA ALA A 102 1.82 7.60 4.77
C ALA A 102 0.82 7.53 3.61
N LEU A 103 0.16 8.64 3.26
CA LEU A 103 -0.76 8.72 2.12
C LEU A 103 -0.05 8.46 0.79
N ILE A 104 1.12 9.07 0.58
CA ILE A 104 1.95 8.84 -0.61
C ILE A 104 2.42 7.39 -0.65
N GLY A 105 2.92 6.87 0.47
CA GLY A 105 3.37 5.49 0.59
C GLY A 105 2.28 4.47 0.25
N ARG A 106 1.06 4.67 0.78
CA ARG A 106 -0.12 3.86 0.43
C ARG A 106 -0.45 3.94 -1.06
N ASN A 107 -0.34 5.13 -1.67
CA ASN A 107 -0.63 5.29 -3.09
C ASN A 107 0.28 4.39 -3.94
N TRP A 108 1.58 4.39 -3.63
CA TRP A 108 2.55 3.52 -4.29
C TRP A 108 2.28 2.04 -4.00
N LEU A 109 2.03 1.66 -2.74
CA LEU A 109 1.69 0.28 -2.39
C LEU A 109 0.46 -0.22 -3.17
N GLN A 110 -0.58 0.59 -3.27
CA GLN A 110 -1.81 0.24 -3.98
C GLN A 110 -1.61 0.13 -5.50
N ARG A 111 -0.68 0.90 -6.09
CA ARG A 111 -0.30 0.76 -7.51
C ARG A 111 0.37 -0.59 -7.79
N ALA A 112 1.07 -1.16 -6.83
CA ALA A 112 1.76 -2.44 -7.00
C ALA A 112 0.82 -3.66 -7.00
N GLN A 113 -0.42 -3.51 -6.51
CA GLN A 113 -1.33 -4.63 -6.23
C GLN A 113 -1.65 -5.46 -7.47
N LYS A 114 -1.84 -4.83 -8.64
CA LYS A 114 -2.07 -5.56 -9.88
C LYS A 114 -0.91 -6.50 -10.24
N SER A 115 0.33 -5.98 -10.20
CA SER A 115 1.53 -6.78 -10.49
C SER A 115 1.71 -7.88 -9.44
N LEU A 116 1.46 -7.59 -8.16
CA LEU A 116 1.48 -8.59 -7.07
C LEU A 116 0.41 -9.68 -7.28
N ALA A 117 -0.80 -9.32 -7.66
CA ALA A 117 -1.87 -10.25 -7.97
C ALA A 117 -1.53 -11.15 -9.17
N ASN A 118 -0.91 -10.60 -10.21
CA ASN A 118 -0.43 -11.37 -11.37
C ASN A 118 0.67 -12.37 -10.98
N ILE A 119 1.63 -11.96 -10.14
CA ILE A 119 2.67 -12.83 -9.60
C ILE A 119 2.02 -14.00 -8.85
N TYR A 120 1.12 -13.70 -7.92
CA TYR A 120 0.42 -14.71 -7.11
C TYR A 120 -0.38 -15.70 -7.98
N ARG A 121 -1.13 -15.21 -8.99
CA ARG A 121 -1.87 -16.07 -9.93
C ARG A 121 -0.94 -16.98 -10.73
N THR A 122 0.21 -16.45 -11.18
CA THR A 122 1.20 -17.20 -11.97
C THR A 122 1.91 -18.26 -11.12
N GLU A 123 2.25 -17.94 -9.87
CA GLU A 123 2.78 -18.88 -8.89
C GLU A 123 1.81 -20.03 -8.63
N ARG A 124 0.54 -19.72 -8.35
CA ARG A 124 -0.48 -20.72 -8.06
C ARG A 124 -0.80 -21.61 -9.28
N GLY A 125 -0.83 -21.04 -10.47
CA GLY A 125 -1.03 -21.77 -11.73
C GLY A 125 0.13 -22.71 -12.08
N SER A 126 1.35 -22.34 -11.69
CA SER A 126 2.55 -23.17 -11.90
C SER A 126 2.66 -24.33 -10.90
N SER A 127 1.97 -24.27 -9.76
CA SER A 127 1.88 -25.35 -8.77
C SER A 127 0.95 -26.51 -9.17
N GLY A 128 0.35 -26.47 -10.37
CA GLY A 128 -0.53 -27.54 -10.88
C GLY A 128 0.17 -28.83 -11.33
N SER A 129 1.49 -28.96 -11.15
CA SER A 129 2.27 -30.16 -11.48
C SER A 129 3.24 -30.57 -10.35
N SER A 130 2.84 -30.45 -9.09
CA SER A 130 3.48 -31.16 -7.96
C SER A 130 2.62 -31.09 -6.70
N ALA A 131 1.57 -31.91 -6.66
CA ALA A 131 0.83 -32.12 -5.42
C ALA A 131 1.70 -32.88 -4.39
N GLY A 132 1.98 -32.21 -3.27
CA GLY A 132 2.12 -32.84 -1.95
C GLY A 132 3.53 -32.92 -1.35
N SER A 133 3.82 -32.09 -0.35
CA SER A 133 3.89 -32.55 1.06
C SER A 133 4.51 -31.48 1.96
N THR A 134 3.66 -30.81 2.74
CA THR A 134 4.01 -30.46 4.11
C THR A 134 4.02 -31.78 4.91
N SER A 135 5.09 -32.03 5.67
CA SER A 135 5.39 -33.27 6.43
C SER A 135 6.13 -34.39 5.66
N ALA A 136 7.46 -34.28 5.59
CA ALA A 136 8.34 -35.45 5.57
C ALA A 136 9.67 -35.09 6.25
N LEU A 137 9.60 -35.11 7.57
CA LEU A 137 10.70 -35.30 8.50
C LEU A 137 11.51 -36.57 8.12
N TRP A 138 12.82 -36.41 7.88
CA TRP A 138 13.90 -37.42 7.99
C TRP A 138 13.82 -38.71 7.12
N HIS A 139 14.13 -38.63 5.82
CA HIS A 139 14.99 -39.61 5.11
C HIS A 139 15.27 -39.15 3.66
N ASP A 140 16.43 -39.54 3.12
CA ASP A 140 17.01 -39.28 1.79
C ASP A 140 17.68 -37.91 1.55
N ILE A 141 19.03 -37.93 1.60
CA ILE A 141 19.93 -36.76 1.55
C ILE A 141 20.64 -36.60 0.18
N ALA A 142 20.58 -37.57 -0.74
CA ALA A 142 21.40 -37.52 -1.96
C ALA A 142 20.74 -36.85 -3.20
N GLY A 143 19.42 -36.60 -3.20
CA GLY A 143 18.68 -36.05 -4.35
C GLY A 143 18.00 -34.70 -4.11
N LYS A 144 18.04 -34.16 -2.89
CA LYS A 144 17.37 -32.90 -2.52
C LYS A 144 18.17 -31.66 -2.88
N GLU A 145 19.50 -31.70 -2.81
CA GLU A 145 20.35 -30.53 -3.11
C GLU A 145 20.16 -30.03 -4.55
N ASP A 146 20.16 -30.94 -5.52
CA ASP A 146 19.99 -30.63 -6.94
C ASP A 146 18.55 -30.12 -7.26
N MET A 147 17.55 -30.62 -6.52
CA MET A 147 16.16 -30.17 -6.62
C MET A 147 15.95 -28.78 -5.98
N THR A 148 16.59 -28.52 -4.84
CA THR A 148 16.58 -27.20 -4.19
C THR A 148 17.35 -26.16 -4.98
N ALA A 149 18.47 -26.54 -5.61
CA ALA A 149 19.24 -25.64 -6.47
C ALA A 149 18.49 -25.28 -7.75
N ARG A 150 17.77 -26.25 -8.37
CA ARG A 150 16.90 -25.98 -9.52
C ARG A 150 15.71 -25.10 -9.15
N ALA A 151 15.01 -25.42 -8.05
CA ALA A 151 13.91 -24.59 -7.57
C ALA A 151 14.38 -23.16 -7.24
N PHE A 152 15.55 -23.02 -6.62
CA PHE A 152 16.16 -21.72 -6.35
C PHE A 152 16.49 -20.95 -7.65
N ALA A 153 17.07 -21.62 -8.66
CA ALA A 153 17.38 -21.01 -9.94
C ALA A 153 16.12 -20.59 -10.71
N GLU A 154 15.06 -21.39 -10.66
CA GLU A 154 13.76 -21.06 -11.25
C GLU A 154 13.12 -19.86 -10.56
N THR A 155 13.12 -19.80 -9.23
CA THR A 155 12.64 -18.63 -8.47
C THR A 155 13.43 -17.38 -8.84
N GLU A 156 14.76 -17.44 -8.88
CA GLU A 156 15.60 -16.32 -9.28
C GLU A 156 15.34 -15.88 -10.73
N GLN A 157 15.13 -16.81 -11.65
CA GLN A 157 14.81 -16.48 -13.04
C GLN A 157 13.47 -15.73 -13.15
N ARG A 158 12.48 -16.10 -12.31
CA ARG A 158 11.17 -15.45 -12.28
C ARG A 158 11.22 -14.01 -11.79
N LEU A 159 12.19 -13.66 -10.93
CA LEU A 159 12.41 -12.29 -10.49
C LEU A 159 12.73 -11.35 -11.67
N HIS A 160 13.16 -11.86 -12.82
CA HIS A 160 13.43 -11.04 -14.01
C HIS A 160 12.22 -10.87 -14.94
N THR A 161 11.06 -11.43 -14.57
CA THR A 161 9.82 -11.24 -15.34
C THR A 161 9.25 -9.84 -15.14
N GLY A 162 8.39 -9.43 -16.08
CA GLY A 162 7.83 -8.07 -16.13
C GLY A 162 7.13 -7.66 -14.83
N ASP A 163 6.25 -8.51 -14.30
CA ASP A 163 5.49 -8.18 -13.09
C ASP A 163 6.40 -8.02 -11.86
N TYR A 164 7.47 -8.80 -11.68
CA TYR A 164 8.41 -8.65 -10.56
C TYR A 164 9.27 -7.38 -10.69
N VAL A 165 9.67 -7.02 -11.92
CA VAL A 165 10.40 -5.78 -12.16
C VAL A 165 9.51 -4.57 -11.87
N GLU A 166 8.28 -4.59 -12.38
CA GLU A 166 7.29 -3.53 -12.13
C GLU A 166 6.95 -3.40 -10.64
N ALA A 167 6.61 -4.51 -9.99
CA ALA A 167 6.29 -4.53 -8.56
C ALA A 167 7.42 -3.94 -7.71
N ARG A 168 8.68 -4.36 -7.94
CA ARG A 168 9.84 -3.77 -7.22
C ARG A 168 9.98 -2.27 -7.47
N GLY A 169 9.87 -1.84 -8.72
CA GLY A 169 10.01 -0.42 -9.08
C GLY A 169 8.97 0.46 -8.39
N ILE A 170 7.76 -0.06 -8.17
CA ILE A 170 6.66 0.62 -7.50
C ILE A 170 6.76 0.49 -5.96
N LEU A 171 7.21 -0.66 -5.45
CA LEU A 171 7.28 -0.92 -4.01
C LEU A 171 8.44 -0.21 -3.31
N LEU A 172 9.53 0.09 -4.02
CA LEU A 172 10.64 0.87 -3.48
C LEU A 172 10.18 2.23 -2.90
N PRO A 173 9.52 3.11 -3.68
CA PRO A 173 9.01 4.36 -3.12
C PRO A 173 7.94 4.13 -2.05
N ALA A 174 7.13 3.07 -2.13
CA ALA A 174 6.15 2.74 -1.09
C ALA A 174 6.85 2.52 0.28
N VAL A 175 7.87 1.68 0.30
CA VAL A 175 8.68 1.39 1.50
C VAL A 175 9.40 2.63 2.01
N GLU A 176 10.00 3.43 1.13
CA GLU A 176 10.71 4.65 1.52
C GLU A 176 9.79 5.69 2.18
N TYR A 177 8.63 5.97 1.59
CA TYR A 177 7.66 6.92 2.14
C TYR A 177 7.03 6.41 3.44
N LEU A 178 6.67 5.12 3.52
CA LEU A 178 6.06 4.54 4.72
C LEU A 178 7.05 4.45 5.88
N LYS A 179 8.31 4.09 5.60
CA LYS A 179 9.37 4.12 6.62
C LYS A 179 9.54 5.53 7.18
N ARG A 180 9.65 6.54 6.30
CA ARG A 180 9.72 7.94 6.74
C ARG A 180 8.49 8.35 7.53
N ALA A 181 7.29 7.93 7.12
CA ALA A 181 6.07 8.21 7.86
C ALA A 181 6.13 7.66 9.29
N VAL A 182 6.57 6.41 9.46
CA VAL A 182 6.73 5.77 10.77
C VAL A 182 7.80 6.48 11.60
N ASP A 183 8.99 6.74 11.04
CA ASP A 183 10.08 7.44 11.72
C ASP A 183 9.65 8.84 12.20
N THR A 184 8.95 9.59 11.34
CA THR A 184 8.38 10.90 11.67
C THR A 184 7.31 10.79 12.74
N ALA A 185 6.38 9.83 12.65
CA ALA A 185 5.33 9.62 13.63
C ALA A 185 5.89 9.22 15.01
N HIS A 186 6.94 8.41 15.06
CA HIS A 186 7.66 8.10 16.29
C HIS A 186 8.23 9.36 16.94
N SER A 187 8.88 10.22 16.15
CA SER A 187 9.45 11.47 16.65
C SER A 187 8.39 12.43 17.20
N GLN A 188 7.15 12.30 16.73
CA GLN A 188 6.00 13.13 17.12
C GLN A 188 5.10 12.46 18.19
N GLY A 189 5.31 11.18 18.49
CA GLY A 189 4.44 10.40 19.38
C GLY A 189 3.03 10.14 18.79
N THR A 190 2.90 10.15 17.46
CA THR A 190 1.63 10.01 16.72
C THR A 190 1.54 8.72 15.92
N VAL A 191 2.38 7.72 16.23
CA VAL A 191 2.37 6.43 15.54
C VAL A 191 1.03 5.73 15.71
N THR A 192 0.53 5.12 14.64
CA THR A 192 -0.73 4.39 14.63
C THR A 192 -0.52 2.97 14.13
N GLY A 193 -1.29 2.01 14.64
CA GLY A 193 -1.21 0.62 14.20
C GLY A 193 -1.53 0.43 12.71
N ALA A 194 -2.42 1.26 12.16
CA ALA A 194 -2.72 1.27 10.73
C ALA A 194 -1.51 1.68 9.88
N MET A 195 -0.74 2.68 10.34
CA MET A 195 0.49 3.11 9.68
C MET A 195 1.56 2.02 9.72
N LEU A 196 1.77 1.41 10.90
CA LEU A 196 2.72 0.31 11.09
C LEU A 196 2.36 -0.92 10.24
N SER A 197 1.08 -1.30 10.21
CA SER A 197 0.61 -2.45 9.43
C SER A 197 0.75 -2.22 7.93
N THR A 198 0.45 -1.00 7.47
CA THR A 198 0.66 -0.62 6.07
C THR A 198 2.15 -0.65 5.71
N ALA A 199 3.02 -0.12 6.59
CA ALA A 199 4.46 -0.15 6.40
C ALA A 199 4.99 -1.60 6.36
N ALA A 200 4.48 -2.47 7.24
CA ALA A 200 4.80 -3.89 7.24
C ALA A 200 4.39 -4.58 5.94
N GLU A 201 3.16 -4.33 5.45
CA GLU A 201 2.66 -4.89 4.20
C GLU A 201 3.56 -4.51 3.01
N ALA A 202 3.98 -3.24 2.93
CA ALA A 202 4.90 -2.79 1.88
C ALA A 202 6.26 -3.48 1.95
N HIS A 203 6.82 -3.65 3.16
CA HIS A 203 8.08 -4.35 3.37
C HIS A 203 7.97 -5.84 3.01
N MET A 204 6.92 -6.53 3.46
CA MET A 204 6.67 -7.93 3.10
C MET A 204 6.51 -8.09 1.59
N SER A 205 5.72 -7.22 0.96
CA SER A 205 5.50 -7.23 -0.48
C SER A 205 6.81 -7.04 -1.24
N LEU A 206 7.66 -6.08 -0.83
CA LEU A 206 8.96 -5.87 -1.44
C LEU A 206 9.90 -7.06 -1.22
N GLY A 207 9.88 -7.66 -0.03
CA GLY A 207 10.62 -8.89 0.28
C GLY A 207 10.23 -10.06 -0.62
N ASN A 208 8.93 -10.25 -0.88
CA ASN A 208 8.41 -11.32 -1.74
C ASN A 208 8.84 -11.19 -3.21
N VAL A 209 9.03 -9.96 -3.70
CA VAL A 209 9.44 -9.71 -5.09
C VAL A 209 10.95 -9.49 -5.24
N THR A 210 11.70 -9.64 -4.16
CA THR A 210 13.15 -9.45 -4.12
C THR A 210 13.87 -10.79 -4.00
N SER A 211 15.13 -10.85 -4.47
CA SER A 211 15.97 -12.05 -4.35
C SER A 211 16.06 -12.53 -2.91
N SER A 212 15.99 -13.84 -2.72
CA SER A 212 16.14 -14.48 -1.41
C SER A 212 17.50 -14.20 -0.76
N ARG A 213 18.47 -13.71 -1.53
CA ARG A 213 19.78 -13.31 -1.00
C ARG A 213 19.74 -12.01 -0.20
N VAL A 214 18.74 -11.15 -0.44
CA VAL A 214 18.68 -9.80 0.14
C VAL A 214 17.31 -9.43 0.69
N HIS A 215 16.35 -10.37 0.68
CA HIS A 215 14.98 -10.11 1.15
C HIS A 215 14.83 -10.03 2.67
N GLU A 216 15.79 -10.59 3.41
CA GLU A 216 15.72 -10.81 4.86
C GLU A 216 15.50 -9.51 5.66
N PRO A 217 16.21 -8.39 5.37
CA PRO A 217 16.00 -7.14 6.09
C PRO A 217 14.56 -6.59 5.95
N TYR A 218 13.90 -6.82 4.81
CA TYR A 218 12.53 -6.36 4.61
C TYR A 218 11.55 -7.13 5.51
N PHE A 219 11.69 -8.45 5.62
CA PHE A 219 10.85 -9.25 6.51
C PHE A 219 11.12 -8.92 7.99
N GLN A 220 12.38 -8.74 8.38
CA GLN A 220 12.73 -8.34 9.74
C GLN A 220 12.08 -7.01 10.12
N GLN A 221 12.14 -6.02 9.22
CA GLN A 221 11.51 -4.72 9.45
C GLN A 221 9.98 -4.81 9.49
N ALA A 222 9.36 -5.60 8.60
CA ALA A 222 7.92 -5.83 8.64
C ALA A 222 7.48 -6.47 9.95
N MET A 223 8.26 -7.44 10.46
CA MET A 223 7.97 -8.10 11.73
C MET A 223 8.15 -7.19 12.93
N ALA A 224 9.10 -6.27 12.89
CA ALA A 224 9.22 -5.23 13.90
C ALA A 224 7.95 -4.36 13.94
N TYR A 225 7.48 -3.88 12.78
CA TYR A 225 6.27 -3.06 12.70
C TYR A 225 5.00 -3.81 13.13
N LEU A 226 4.83 -5.09 12.76
CA LEU A 226 3.65 -5.86 13.16
C LEU A 226 3.61 -6.14 14.67
N ARG A 227 4.77 -6.43 15.29
CA ARG A 227 4.86 -6.60 16.74
C ARG A 227 4.51 -5.31 17.46
N GLU A 228 5.06 -4.19 17.00
CA GLU A 228 4.75 -2.89 17.56
C GLU A 228 3.26 -2.54 17.41
N ALA A 229 2.67 -2.80 16.23
CA ALA A 229 1.25 -2.59 15.99
C ALA A 229 0.37 -3.41 16.93
N ALA A 230 0.77 -4.64 17.26
CA ALA A 230 0.07 -5.52 18.20
C ALA A 230 0.19 -5.08 19.67
N GLU A 231 1.21 -4.30 20.02
CA GLU A 231 1.38 -3.73 21.36
C GLU A 231 0.47 -2.50 21.59
N LEU A 232 -0.10 -1.92 20.53
CA LEU A 232 -1.01 -0.79 20.64
C LEU A 232 -2.42 -1.26 21.07
N ALA A 233 -2.87 -0.80 22.25
CA ALA A 233 -4.08 -1.28 22.92
C ALA A 233 -5.39 -1.16 22.11
N ASP A 234 -5.46 -0.20 21.17
CA ASP A 234 -6.66 0.10 20.39
C ASP A 234 -6.58 -0.40 18.94
N TYR A 235 -5.59 -1.24 18.61
CA TYR A 235 -5.38 -1.72 17.25
C TYR A 235 -5.43 -3.24 17.15
N VAL A 236 -6.26 -3.72 16.20
CA VAL A 236 -6.34 -5.14 15.84
C VAL A 236 -5.69 -5.31 14.48
N LEU A 237 -4.73 -6.22 14.40
CA LEU A 237 -4.09 -6.57 13.14
C LEU A 237 -5.13 -7.13 12.15
N PRO A 238 -5.06 -6.78 10.87
CA PRO A 238 -5.86 -7.45 9.87
C PRO A 238 -5.55 -8.95 9.86
N ALA A 239 -6.57 -9.81 9.71
CA ALA A 239 -6.42 -11.27 9.77
C ALA A 239 -5.39 -11.86 8.79
N TYR A 240 -5.10 -11.17 7.68
CA TYR A 240 -4.07 -11.60 6.71
C TYR A 240 -2.63 -11.25 7.14
N LEU A 241 -2.48 -10.45 8.21
CA LEU A 241 -1.22 -10.07 8.85
C LEU A 241 -1.06 -10.66 10.26
N GLU A 242 -2.09 -11.30 10.80
CA GLU A 242 -1.99 -12.11 12.01
C GLU A 242 -1.14 -13.37 11.70
N GLN A 243 -0.12 -13.62 12.52
CA GLN A 243 0.76 -14.80 12.42
C GLN A 243 0.43 -15.84 13.48
#